data_AF-A0A6A6DZ40-F1
#
_entry.id   AF-A0A6A6DZ40-F1
#
_cell.length_a   1.000
_cell.length_b   1.000
_cell.length_c   1.000
_cell.angle_alpha   90.00
_cell.angle_beta   90.00
_cell.angle_gamma   90.00
#
_symmetry.space_group_name_H-M   'P 1'
#
loop_
_entity.id
_entity.type
_entity.pdbx_description
1 polymer ?
#
loop_
_entity_poly.entity_id
_entity_poly.type
_entity_poly.pdbx_seq_one_letter_code
_entity_poly.pdbx_strand_id
1 'polypeptide(L)' 'VVLFASTVAQPKEIVERERKRPAKTSTNAKYIRLVFGDLAVKVLSIPVFINLYNHFMNGVDCFD' A
#
# COMPACT_ATOMS: atom_id res chain seq x y z
N VAL A 1 15.52 -1.49 2.99
CA VAL A 1 15.31 -2.59 3.95
C VAL A 1 13.81 -2.88 4.03
N VAL A 2 13.35 -3.99 3.44
CA VAL A 2 11.94 -4.45 3.48
C VAL A 2 11.95 -5.93 3.85
N LEU A 3 12.44 -6.25 5.05
CA LEU A 3 12.68 -7.65 5.47
C LEU A 3 12.01 -8.02 6.79
N PHE A 4 11.62 -7.06 7.64
CA PHE A 4 11.06 -7.38 8.95
C PHE A 4 9.54 -7.61 8.94
N ALA A 5 8.80 -6.94 8.07
CA ALA A 5 7.33 -7.02 8.04
C ALA A 5 6.79 -8.31 7.42
N SER A 6 7.54 -9.00 6.57
CA SER A 6 7.10 -10.24 5.89
C SER A 6 7.26 -11.51 6.73
N THR A 7 8.09 -11.47 7.79
CA THR A 7 8.44 -12.67 8.59
C THR A 7 7.58 -12.81 9.83
N VAL A 8 7.09 -11.70 10.41
CA VAL A 8 6.37 -11.70 11.69
C VAL A 8 4.86 -11.53 11.53
N ALA A 9 4.42 -10.87 10.46
CA ALA A 9 3.00 -10.72 10.16
C ALA A 9 2.56 -11.85 9.21
N GLN A 10 2.12 -12.97 9.78
CA GLN A 10 1.21 -13.84 9.01
C GLN A 10 0.05 -12.95 8.54
N PRO A 11 -0.21 -12.78 7.22
CA PRO A 11 -1.28 -11.93 6.72
C PRO A 11 -2.61 -12.66 6.91
N LYS A 12 -2.97 -12.95 8.16
CA LYS A 12 -4.21 -13.63 8.52
C LYS A 12 -5.42 -12.71 8.32
N GLU A 13 -5.16 -11.41 8.31
CA GLU A 13 -6.17 -10.39 8.10
C GLU A 13 -5.75 -9.47 6.94
N ILE A 14 -6.60 -9.45 5.92
CA ILE A 14 -6.48 -8.66 4.71
C ILE A 14 -7.64 -7.67 4.72
N VAL A 15 -7.38 -6.42 4.38
CA VAL A 15 -8.40 -5.38 4.21
C VAL A 15 -8.42 -4.93 2.76
N GLU A 16 -9.62 -4.79 2.22
CA GLU A 16 -9.83 -4.17 0.92
C GLU A 16 -9.78 -2.65 1.07
N ARG A 17 -8.91 -2.00 0.28
CA ARG A 17 -8.82 -0.55 0.27
C ARG A 17 -8.72 -0.02 -1.14
N GLU A 18 -9.52 1.00 -1.42
CA GLU A 18 -9.40 1.75 -2.65
C GLU A 18 -8.08 2.54 -2.65
N ARG A 19 -7.25 2.33 -3.68
CA ARG A 19 -5.99 3.05 -3.85
C ARG A 19 -5.93 3.70 -5.21
N LYS A 20 -5.46 4.95 -5.23
CA LYS A 20 -5.14 5.66 -6.46
C LYS A 20 -3.85 5.13 -7.05
N ARG A 21 -3.80 5.01 -8.37
CA ARG A 21 -2.62 4.63 -9.13
C ARG A 21 -1.48 5.63 -8.87
N PRO A 22 -0.31 5.16 -8.42
CA PRO A 22 0.89 6.00 -8.29
C PRO A 22 1.32 6.66 -9.61
N ALA A 23 2.07 7.76 -9.49
CA ALA A 23 2.56 8.52 -10.64
C ALA A 23 3.40 7.65 -11.61
N LYS A 24 3.35 8.02 -12.90
CA LYS A 24 4.08 7.33 -13.97
C LYS A 24 5.60 7.35 -13.78
N THR A 25 6.12 8.28 -12.98
CA THR A 25 7.54 8.45 -12.64
C THR A 25 7.98 7.63 -11.43
N SER A 26 7.06 6.91 -10.77
CA SER A 26 7.44 6.03 -9.66
C SER A 26 8.37 4.91 -10.16
N THR A 27 9.35 4.54 -9.33
CA THR A 27 10.33 3.48 -9.64
C THR A 27 9.67 2.17 -10.06
N ASN A 28 8.49 1.89 -9.49
CA ASN A 28 7.73 0.66 -9.74
C ASN A 28 6.57 0.85 -10.74
N ALA A 29 6.52 1.96 -11.49
CA ALA A 29 5.42 2.29 -12.38
C ALA A 29 5.13 1.18 -13.41
N LYS A 30 6.16 0.47 -13.90
CA LYS A 30 5.98 -0.65 -14.85
C LYS A 30 5.12 -1.77 -14.26
N TYR A 31 5.41 -2.20 -13.03
CA TYR A 31 4.69 -3.29 -12.35
C TYR A 31 3.32 -2.84 -11.86
N ILE A 32 3.25 -1.64 -11.27
CA ILE A 32 1.98 -1.02 -10.85
C ILE A 32 1.04 -0.89 -12.04
N ARG A 33 1.57 -0.66 -13.25
CA ARG A 33 0.72 -0.56 -14.43
C ARG A 33 -0.01 -1.85 -14.74
N LEU A 34 0.66 -2.99 -14.64
CA LEU A 34 0.07 -4.31 -14.84
C LEU A 34 -1.04 -4.60 -13.82
N VAL A 35 -0.84 -4.18 -12.56
CA VAL A 35 -1.84 -4.38 -11.50
C VAL A 35 -3.08 -3.49 -11.71
N PHE A 36 -2.89 -2.24 -12.14
CA PHE A 36 -3.97 -1.26 -12.30
C PHE A 36 -4.64 -1.27 -13.69
N GLY A 37 -4.00 -1.78 -14.74
CA GLY A 37 -4.55 -1.77 -16.11
C GLY A 37 -4.75 -0.36 -16.65
N ASP A 38 -5.97 0.01 -17.05
CA ASP A 38 -6.29 1.40 -17.42
C ASP A 38 -6.96 2.19 -16.30
N LEU A 39 -7.18 1.55 -15.14
CA LEU A 39 -7.86 2.16 -14.01
C LEU A 39 -6.94 3.16 -13.29
N ALA A 40 -7.46 4.35 -13.05
CA ALA A 40 -6.80 5.36 -12.22
C ALA A 40 -6.89 5.03 -10.72
N VAL A 41 -7.88 4.21 -10.33
CA VAL A 41 -8.16 3.82 -8.96
C VAL A 41 -8.60 2.34 -8.94
N LYS A 42 -8.11 1.56 -7.98
CA LYS A 42 -8.43 0.14 -7.86
C LYS A 42 -8.52 -0.28 -6.40
N VAL A 43 -9.48 -1.16 -6.09
CA VAL A 43 -9.56 -1.82 -4.78
C VAL A 43 -8.48 -2.90 -4.72
N LEU A 44 -7.61 -2.80 -3.72
CA LEU A 44 -6.52 -3.75 -3.49
C LEU A 44 -6.65 -4.36 -2.09
N SER A 45 -6.45 -5.66 -2.02
CA SER A 45 -6.27 -6.41 -0.77
C SER A 45 -4.87 -6.12 -0.21
N ILE A 46 -4.83 -5.47 0.94
CA ILE A 46 -3.58 -5.20 1.67
C ILE A 46 -3.63 -5.85 3.06
N PRO A 47 -2.50 -6.34 3.59
CA PRO A 47 -2.44 -6.79 4.97
C PRO A 47 -2.86 -5.69 5.95
N VAL A 48 -3.69 -6.05 6.95
CA VAL A 48 -4.14 -5.13 8.01
C VAL A 48 -2.96 -4.40 8.65
N PHE A 49 -1.86 -5.10 8.93
CA PHE A 49 -0.68 -4.50 9.53
C PHE A 49 -0.11 -3.34 8.70
N ILE A 50 -0.06 -3.48 7.36
CA ILE A 50 0.43 -2.42 6.47
C ILE A 50 -0.57 -1.26 6.43
N ASN A 51 -1.86 -1.55 6.49
CA ASN A 51 -2.90 -0.53 6.56
C ASN A 51 -2.80 0.28 7.85
N LEU A 52 -2.66 -0.39 9.00
CA LEU A 52 -2.50 0.22 10.32
C LEU A 52 -1.19 1.01 10.41
N TYR A 53 -0.07 0.45 9.97
CA TYR A 53 1.21 1.16 9.94
C TYR A 53 1.10 2.49 9.18
N ASN A 54 0.55 2.48 7.96
CA ASN A 54 0.38 3.71 7.18
C ASN A 54 -0.61 4.69 7.83
N HIS A 55 -1.64 4.20 8.52
CA HIS A 55 -2.60 5.05 9.21
C HIS A 55 -1.97 5.77 10.41
N PHE A 56 -1.20 5.05 11.23
CA PHE A 56 -0.53 5.63 12.40
C PHE A 56 0.70 6.45 12.05
N MET A 57 1.46 6.08 11.00
CA MET A 57 2.61 6.87 10.53
C MET A 57 2.20 8.20 9.92
N ASN A 58 1.06 8.28 9.22
CA ASN A 58 0.50 9.56 8.76
C ASN A 58 -0.01 10.45 9.91
N GLY A 59 -0.17 9.92 11.13
CA GLY A 59 -0.53 10.70 12.31
C GLY A 59 0.63 11.53 12.88
N VAL A 60 1.87 11.21 12.51
CA VAL A 60 3.07 11.96 12.93
C VAL A 60 3.30 13.21 12.07
N ASP A 61 2.64 13.31 10.91
CA ASP A 61 2.77 14.41 9.93
C ASP A 61 1.57 15.39 9.97
N CYS A 62 0.80 15.38 11.08
CA CYS A 62 -0.36 16.27 11.29
C CYS A 62 -0.10 17.35 12.35
N PHE A 63 1.16 17.56 12.75
CA PHE A 63 1.58 18.69 13.57
C PHE A 63 2.48 19.61 12.74
N ASP A 64 1.85 20.50 11.96
CA ASP A 64 2.39 21.80 11.54
C ASP A 64 1.37 22.86 11.96
#